data_AF-A0AAE1BK59-F1
#
_entry.id   AF-A0AAE1BK59-F1
#
_cell.length_a   1.000
_cell.length_b   1.000
_cell.length_c   1.000
_cell.angle_alpha   90.00
_cell.angle_beta   90.00
_cell.angle_gamma   90.00
#
_symmetry.space_group_name_H-M   'P 1'
#
loop_
_entity.id
_entity.type
_entity.pdbx_description
1 polymer ?
#
loop_
_entity_poly.entity_id
_entity_poly.type
_entity_poly.pdbx_seq_one_letter_code
_entity_poly.pdbx_strand_id
1 'polypeptide(L)'
;MEGVILSSLVLFLLQPSQHTEVIIIHDYTLPGVKELVESFSERWAATTILTATPAPDLSQLLVALTSFHTKDLRYMVLLCSANTTWTVFDMVSRYNLESRRVRWLVFGEEAKLTDPIIHNIREGSLVGLIAPVNSYLFKILLSFVNQENQVVEKNNAYISERMGLEINALKYLGDGFYMARGNFLPQSFGIACPSGAPYISTLNLMLGRMVQAGLVGKWSKDEVAKIKQISVQGEKESQEKAGNVGQDGLAAKPLALDHLQV
;
A
#
# COMPACT_ATOMS: atom_id res chain seq x y z
N MET A 1 -10.53 -10.71 -8.79
CA MET A 1 -9.57 -10.92 -7.67
C MET A 1 -9.08 -9.57 -7.13
N GLU A 2 -8.72 -8.63 -8.00
CA GLU A 2 -8.27 -7.27 -7.64
C GLU A 2 -9.26 -6.52 -6.71
N GLY A 3 -10.57 -6.56 -6.98
CA GLY A 3 -11.59 -5.89 -6.14
C GLY A 3 -11.68 -6.39 -4.70
N VAL A 4 -11.39 -7.67 -4.43
CA VAL A 4 -11.43 -8.26 -3.07
C VAL A 4 -10.20 -7.86 -2.25
N ILE A 5 -9.04 -7.75 -2.90
CA ILE A 5 -7.82 -7.27 -2.23
C ILE A 5 -7.98 -5.78 -1.93
N LEU A 6 -8.53 -5.02 -2.87
CA LEU A 6 -8.79 -3.59 -2.73
C LEU A 6 -9.75 -3.29 -1.58
N SER A 7 -10.85 -4.05 -1.46
CA SER A 7 -11.81 -3.89 -0.36
C SER A 7 -11.19 -4.17 1.00
N SER A 8 -10.44 -5.27 1.09
CA SER A 8 -9.75 -5.65 2.32
C SER A 8 -8.69 -4.64 2.71
N LEU A 9 -7.99 -4.08 1.72
CA LEU A 9 -6.97 -3.05 1.91
C LEU A 9 -7.57 -1.73 2.43
N VAL A 10 -8.63 -1.24 1.78
CA VAL A 10 -9.34 -0.02 2.22
C VAL A 10 -9.83 -0.21 3.65
N LEU A 11 -10.45 -1.35 3.97
CA LEU A 11 -10.92 -1.65 5.33
C LEU A 11 -9.79 -1.74 6.37
N PHE A 12 -8.59 -2.17 5.97
CA PHE A 12 -7.44 -2.17 6.86
C PHE A 12 -6.94 -0.75 7.16
N LEU A 13 -6.84 0.09 6.11
CA LEU A 13 -6.35 1.47 6.23
C LEU A 13 -7.33 2.35 7.00
N LEU A 14 -8.62 2.04 6.89
CA LEU A 14 -9.68 2.69 7.63
C LEU A 14 -9.89 1.94 8.95
N GLN A 15 -9.20 2.36 10.01
CA GLN A 15 -9.52 1.84 11.34
C GLN A 15 -10.85 2.45 11.81
N PRO A 16 -11.88 1.63 12.08
CA PRO A 16 -13.16 2.16 12.52
C PRO A 16 -13.00 2.82 13.89
N SER A 17 -13.20 4.14 13.94
CA SER A 17 -13.49 4.85 15.18
C SER A 17 -14.89 5.45 15.06
N GLN A 18 -15.58 5.61 16.19
CA GLN A 18 -16.98 6.07 16.24
C GLN A 18 -17.19 7.49 15.67
N HIS A 19 -16.10 8.21 15.38
CA HIS A 19 -16.10 9.58 14.88
C HIS A 19 -15.39 9.70 13.54
N THR A 20 -15.43 8.65 12.71
CA THR A 20 -14.79 8.66 11.39
C THR A 20 -15.82 8.54 10.29
N GLU A 21 -15.99 9.64 9.56
CA GLU A 21 -16.79 9.70 8.34
C GLU A 21 -15.92 9.29 7.15
N VAL A 22 -16.46 8.42 6.31
CA VAL A 22 -15.79 7.95 5.09
C VAL A 22 -16.56 8.46 3.89
N ILE A 23 -15.87 9.18 3.01
CA ILE A 23 -16.43 9.65 1.75
C ILE A 23 -15.71 8.91 0.63
N ILE A 24 -16.46 8.15 -0.15
CA ILE A 24 -15.96 7.41 -1.31
C ILE A 24 -16.34 8.17 -2.57
N ILE A 25 -15.33 8.60 -3.32
CA ILE A 25 -15.50 9.16 -4.66
C ILE A 25 -15.03 8.10 -5.64
N HIS A 26 -15.91 7.67 -6.55
CA HIS A 26 -15.59 6.55 -7.42
C HIS A 26 -16.06 6.75 -8.86
N ASP A 27 -15.45 6.02 -9.77
CA ASP A 27 -15.79 5.97 -11.19
C ASP A 27 -16.25 4.55 -11.57
N TYR A 28 -17.55 4.37 -11.88
CA TYR A 28 -18.09 3.06 -12.24
C TYR A 28 -17.54 2.50 -13.55
N THR A 29 -16.83 3.30 -14.34
CA THR A 29 -16.16 2.81 -15.56
C THR A 29 -14.98 1.90 -15.23
N LEU A 30 -14.47 1.94 -13.98
CA LEU A 30 -13.40 1.07 -13.53
C LEU A 30 -13.94 -0.33 -13.14
N PRO A 31 -13.35 -1.42 -13.67
CA PRO A 31 -13.75 -2.78 -13.31
C PRO A 31 -13.58 -3.04 -11.80
N GLY A 32 -14.56 -3.69 -11.17
CA GLY A 32 -14.49 -4.09 -9.77
C GLY A 32 -14.77 -2.99 -8.75
N VAL A 33 -14.91 -1.72 -9.17
CA VAL A 33 -15.17 -0.59 -8.27
C VAL A 33 -16.60 -0.64 -7.73
N LYS A 34 -17.57 -1.09 -8.53
CA LYS A 34 -18.96 -1.21 -8.08
C LYS A 34 -19.11 -2.18 -6.91
N GLU A 35 -18.59 -3.40 -7.06
CA GLU A 35 -18.66 -4.42 -6.01
C GLU A 35 -17.90 -3.98 -4.75
N LEU A 36 -16.80 -3.24 -4.93
CA LEU A 36 -16.04 -2.66 -3.82
C LEU A 36 -16.86 -1.63 -3.04
N VAL A 37 -17.50 -0.69 -3.73
CA VAL A 37 -18.32 0.36 -3.12
C VAL A 37 -19.52 -0.24 -2.37
N GLU A 38 -20.19 -1.23 -2.98
CA GLU A 38 -21.29 -1.98 -2.35
C GLU A 38 -20.82 -2.73 -1.09
N SER A 39 -19.70 -3.46 -1.16
CA SER A 39 -19.14 -4.13 0.02
C SER A 39 -18.76 -3.14 1.13
N PHE A 40 -18.47 -1.89 0.79
CA PHE A 40 -18.10 -0.87 1.76
C PHE A 40 -19.32 -0.28 2.47
N SER A 41 -20.36 0.08 1.71
CA SER A 41 -21.60 0.63 2.26
C SER A 41 -22.30 -0.36 3.20
N GLU A 42 -22.23 -1.66 2.91
CA GLU A 42 -22.75 -2.71 3.79
C GLU A 42 -22.02 -2.78 5.14
N ARG A 43 -20.71 -2.48 5.15
CA ARG A 43 -19.87 -2.65 6.35
C ARG A 43 -19.76 -1.38 7.19
N TRP A 44 -19.99 -0.21 6.60
CA TRP A 44 -19.71 1.06 7.24
C TRP A 44 -20.91 2.01 7.16
N ALA A 45 -21.65 2.10 8.28
CA ALA A 45 -22.91 2.83 8.35
C ALA A 45 -22.79 4.34 8.07
N ALA A 46 -21.63 4.94 8.36
CA ALA A 46 -21.33 6.35 8.11
C ALA A 46 -20.48 6.56 6.85
N THR A 47 -20.98 6.07 5.70
CA THR A 47 -20.34 6.25 4.39
C THR A 47 -21.17 7.13 3.49
N THR A 48 -20.55 8.16 2.91
CA THR A 48 -21.11 8.91 1.77
C THR A 48 -20.46 8.45 0.49
N ILE A 49 -21.26 8.10 -0.51
CA ILE A 49 -20.78 7.62 -1.81
C ILE A 49 -21.10 8.67 -2.86
N LEU A 50 -20.08 9.11 -3.59
CA LEU A 50 -20.15 10.10 -4.65
C LEU A 50 -19.65 9.48 -5.96
N THR A 51 -20.46 9.55 -7.00
CA THR A 51 -20.08 9.08 -8.33
C THR A 51 -19.46 10.22 -9.14
N ALA A 52 -18.30 9.95 -9.76
CA ALA A 52 -17.47 10.96 -10.40
C ALA A 52 -17.62 11.07 -11.93
N THR A 53 -18.41 10.21 -12.58
CA THR A 53 -18.53 10.16 -14.05
C THR A 53 -19.82 10.82 -14.57
N PRO A 54 -19.75 11.65 -15.64
CA PRO A 54 -18.57 12.09 -16.41
C PRO A 54 -17.86 13.32 -15.81
N ALA A 55 -18.50 13.98 -14.84
CA ALA A 55 -17.89 14.94 -13.93
C ALA A 55 -18.48 14.66 -12.55
N PRO A 56 -17.69 14.69 -11.48
CA PRO A 56 -18.25 14.60 -10.13
C PRO A 56 -19.30 15.70 -9.98
N ASP A 57 -20.46 15.33 -9.44
CA ASP A 57 -21.48 16.32 -9.11
C ASP A 57 -20.87 17.30 -8.12
N LEU A 58 -20.41 18.42 -8.66
CA LEU A 58 -19.68 19.48 -7.97
C LEU A 58 -20.47 19.95 -6.76
N SER A 59 -21.80 19.96 -6.85
CA SER A 59 -22.66 20.36 -5.75
C SER A 59 -22.62 19.35 -4.61
N GLN A 60 -22.65 18.05 -4.89
CA GLN A 60 -22.57 17.01 -3.87
C GLN A 60 -21.18 16.91 -3.26
N LEU A 61 -20.14 17.03 -4.08
CA LEU A 61 -18.77 17.10 -3.60
C LEU A 61 -18.60 18.32 -2.71
N LEU A 62 -19.01 19.50 -3.14
CA LEU A 62 -18.94 20.72 -2.33
C LEU A 62 -19.77 20.60 -1.05
N VAL A 63 -20.97 20.01 -1.05
CA VAL A 63 -21.77 19.81 0.17
C VAL A 63 -21.10 18.83 1.13
N ALA A 64 -20.62 17.68 0.62
CA ALA A 64 -19.91 16.68 1.43
C ALA A 64 -18.64 17.28 2.04
N LEU A 65 -17.90 18.05 1.23
CA LEU A 65 -16.70 18.75 1.62
C LEU A 65 -17.05 19.89 2.59
N THR A 66 -17.78 20.94 2.22
CA THR A 66 -18.10 22.12 3.07
C THR A 66 -18.74 21.84 4.45
N SER A 67 -19.27 20.63 4.69
CA SER A 67 -19.53 20.14 6.05
C SER A 67 -18.27 19.97 6.94
N PHE A 68 -17.07 20.34 6.46
CA PHE A 68 -15.73 20.26 7.06
C PHE A 68 -15.53 20.90 8.44
N HIS A 69 -16.53 21.60 8.97
CA HIS A 69 -16.41 22.29 10.26
C HIS A 69 -16.70 21.39 11.47
N THR A 70 -16.89 20.08 11.29
CA THR A 70 -17.02 19.12 12.39
C THR A 70 -15.67 18.78 13.02
N LYS A 71 -15.68 18.33 14.29
CA LYS A 71 -14.46 18.01 15.08
C LYS A 71 -13.75 16.73 14.63
N ASP A 72 -14.31 16.03 13.64
CA ASP A 72 -14.06 14.62 13.40
C ASP A 72 -13.05 14.40 12.27
N LEU A 73 -12.32 13.29 12.37
CA LEU A 73 -11.36 12.87 11.34
C LEU A 73 -12.14 12.24 10.18
N ARG A 74 -11.81 12.63 8.94
CA ARG A 74 -12.47 12.11 7.75
C ARG A 74 -11.49 11.41 6.83
N TYR A 75 -11.97 10.35 6.18
CA TYR A 75 -11.23 9.69 5.10
C TYR A 75 -11.92 9.92 3.77
N MET A 76 -11.14 10.39 2.80
CA MET A 76 -11.52 10.52 1.40
C MET A 76 -10.90 9.36 0.64
N VAL A 77 -11.73 8.49 0.08
CA VAL A 77 -11.28 7.34 -0.71
C VAL A 77 -11.60 7.61 -2.18
N LEU A 78 -10.57 7.75 -3.02
CA LEU A 78 -10.72 8.02 -4.44
C LEU A 78 -10.42 6.76 -5.25
N LEU A 79 -11.46 6.24 -5.89
CA LEU A 79 -11.44 5.06 -6.76
C LEU A 79 -11.79 5.49 -8.19
N CYS A 80 -10.93 6.31 -8.78
CA CYS A 80 -11.21 7.04 -10.01
C CYS A 80 -10.09 6.89 -11.05
N SER A 81 -10.41 7.12 -12.32
CA SER A 81 -9.38 7.23 -13.37
C SER A 81 -8.42 8.38 -13.06
N ALA A 82 -7.22 8.37 -13.65
CA ALA A 82 -6.24 9.43 -13.41
C ALA A 82 -6.78 10.85 -13.73
N ASN A 83 -7.52 10.99 -14.83
CA ASN A 83 -8.12 12.27 -15.24
C ASN A 83 -9.19 12.75 -14.25
N THR A 84 -10.03 11.83 -13.80
CA THR A 84 -11.07 12.12 -12.81
C THR A 84 -10.46 12.50 -11.47
N THR A 85 -9.44 11.77 -11.03
CA THR A 85 -8.68 12.06 -9.80
C THR A 85 -8.04 13.45 -9.87
N TRP A 86 -7.42 13.81 -11.00
CA TRP A 86 -6.89 15.15 -11.19
C TRP A 86 -7.97 16.22 -11.07
N THR A 87 -9.11 16.03 -11.74
CA THR A 87 -10.25 16.97 -11.65
C THR A 87 -10.70 17.14 -10.20
N VAL A 88 -10.75 16.06 -9.41
CA VAL A 88 -11.10 16.14 -7.97
C VAL A 88 -10.09 16.98 -7.20
N PHE A 89 -8.79 16.74 -7.38
CA PHE A 89 -7.76 17.50 -6.66
C PHE A 89 -7.65 18.96 -7.10
N ASP A 90 -7.78 19.25 -8.40
CA ASP A 90 -7.84 20.61 -8.93
C ASP A 90 -9.04 21.37 -8.34
N MET A 91 -10.21 20.74 -8.22
CA MET A 91 -11.36 21.35 -7.56
C MET A 91 -11.10 21.58 -6.06
N VAL A 92 -10.58 20.57 -5.36
CA VAL A 92 -10.25 20.68 -3.93
C VAL A 92 -9.33 21.89 -3.69
N SER A 93 -8.31 22.04 -4.53
CA SER A 93 -7.38 23.18 -4.50
C SER A 93 -8.06 24.52 -4.80
N ARG A 94 -8.82 24.60 -5.91
CA ARG A 94 -9.52 25.82 -6.32
C ARG A 94 -10.50 26.35 -5.28
N TYR A 95 -11.14 25.45 -4.53
CA TYR A 95 -12.14 25.80 -3.53
C TYR A 95 -11.62 25.77 -2.09
N ASN A 96 -10.30 25.60 -1.89
CA ASN A 96 -9.67 25.53 -0.56
C ASN A 96 -10.29 24.47 0.37
N LEU A 97 -10.57 23.30 -0.18
CA LEU A 97 -11.24 22.20 0.50
C LEU A 97 -10.24 21.25 1.19
N GLU A 98 -8.94 21.54 1.13
CA GLU A 98 -7.93 20.79 1.87
C GLU A 98 -8.02 21.06 3.38
N SER A 99 -7.83 20.01 4.18
CA SER A 99 -7.80 20.12 5.63
C SER A 99 -6.91 19.05 6.23
N ARG A 100 -6.18 19.40 7.30
CA ARG A 100 -5.36 18.46 8.09
C ARG A 100 -6.18 17.33 8.74
N ARG A 101 -7.51 17.50 8.80
CA ARG A 101 -8.45 16.49 9.31
C ARG A 101 -8.96 15.54 8.24
N VAL A 102 -8.59 15.77 6.99
CA VAL A 102 -8.97 14.92 5.85
C VAL A 102 -7.75 14.09 5.45
N ARG A 103 -7.92 12.77 5.46
CA ARG A 103 -6.93 11.81 4.98
C ARG A 103 -7.36 11.32 3.62
N TRP A 104 -6.55 11.55 2.61
CA TRP A 104 -6.82 11.12 1.24
C TRP A 104 -6.19 9.74 1.01
N LEU A 105 -6.98 8.79 0.52
CA LEU A 105 -6.55 7.49 0.03
C LEU A 105 -6.89 7.44 -1.45
N VAL A 106 -5.87 7.53 -2.30
CA VAL A 106 -6.03 7.63 -3.74
C VAL A 106 -5.56 6.34 -4.38
N PHE A 107 -6.42 5.72 -5.17
CA PHE A 107 -6.09 4.49 -5.89
C PHE A 107 -5.83 4.78 -7.36
N GLY A 108 -4.71 4.30 -7.88
CA GLY A 108 -4.41 4.37 -9.31
C GLY A 108 -2.93 4.21 -9.64
N GLU A 109 -2.59 4.41 -10.90
CA GLU A 109 -1.21 4.24 -11.38
C GLU A 109 -0.28 5.36 -10.90
N GLU A 110 0.81 4.99 -10.23
CA GLU A 110 1.78 5.92 -9.63
C GLU A 110 2.30 6.98 -10.62
N ALA A 111 2.72 6.53 -11.80
CA ALA A 111 3.32 7.40 -12.82
C ALA A 111 2.37 8.49 -13.34
N LYS A 112 1.05 8.29 -13.21
CA LYS A 112 0.03 9.25 -13.70
C LYS A 112 -0.48 10.18 -12.60
N LEU A 113 -0.33 9.79 -11.34
CA LEU A 113 -1.01 10.45 -10.23
C LEU A 113 -0.08 11.24 -9.31
N THR A 114 1.21 10.88 -9.25
CA THR A 114 2.14 11.50 -8.30
C THR A 114 2.29 13.00 -8.53
N ASP A 115 2.70 13.43 -9.73
CA ASP A 115 2.87 14.87 -10.00
C ASP A 115 1.56 15.66 -9.84
N PRO A 116 0.41 15.25 -10.41
CA PRO A 116 -0.81 16.02 -10.28
C PRO A 116 -1.30 16.15 -8.83
N ILE A 117 -1.15 15.11 -8.01
CA ILE A 117 -1.51 15.13 -6.58
C ILE A 117 -0.59 16.10 -5.84
N ILE A 118 0.72 16.03 -6.08
CA ILE A 118 1.71 16.89 -5.41
C ILE A 118 1.44 18.38 -5.64
N HIS A 119 1.09 18.76 -6.87
CA HIS A 119 0.89 20.18 -7.21
C HIS A 119 -0.44 20.77 -6.71
N ASN A 120 -1.40 19.94 -6.31
CA ASN A 120 -2.76 20.38 -5.95
C ASN A 120 -3.09 20.22 -4.47
N ILE A 121 -2.09 19.94 -3.62
CA ILE A 121 -2.33 19.63 -2.21
C ILE A 121 -1.51 20.55 -1.33
N ARG A 122 -2.19 21.17 -0.35
CA ARG A 122 -1.61 22.10 0.60
C ARG A 122 -0.87 21.41 1.75
N GLU A 123 0.02 22.18 2.36
CA GLU A 123 0.65 21.88 3.65
C GLU A 123 -0.30 21.19 4.65
N GLY A 124 0.20 20.12 5.26
CA GLY A 124 -0.48 19.45 6.36
C GLY A 124 -1.53 18.42 5.92
N SER A 125 -1.81 18.33 4.63
CA SER A 125 -2.66 17.28 4.07
C SER A 125 -1.91 15.94 4.04
N LEU A 126 -2.60 14.87 4.43
CA LEU A 126 -2.05 13.52 4.37
C LEU A 126 -2.67 12.78 3.19
N VAL A 127 -1.82 12.26 2.31
CA VAL A 127 -2.22 11.55 1.11
C VAL A 127 -1.50 10.22 1.06
N GLY A 128 -2.28 9.15 1.02
CA GLY A 128 -1.83 7.82 0.69
C GLY A 128 -2.18 7.50 -0.74
N LEU A 129 -1.19 7.42 -1.62
CA LEU A 129 -1.34 6.89 -2.97
C LEU A 129 -1.11 5.38 -2.93
N ILE A 130 -2.10 4.63 -3.39
CA ILE A 130 -2.10 3.17 -3.40
C ILE A 130 -2.04 2.73 -4.85
N ALA A 131 -0.86 2.31 -5.26
CA ALA A 131 -0.57 1.91 -6.63
C ALA A 131 -0.45 0.39 -6.75
N PRO A 132 -1.18 -0.26 -7.67
CA PRO A 132 -0.95 -1.67 -7.97
C PRO A 132 0.40 -1.81 -8.66
N VAL A 133 1.26 -2.66 -8.12
CA VAL A 133 2.53 -3.06 -8.77
C VAL A 133 2.27 -4.29 -9.66
N ASN A 134 1.42 -5.20 -9.17
CA ASN A 134 0.88 -6.33 -9.92
C ASN A 134 -0.43 -6.78 -9.24
N SER A 135 -1.04 -7.88 -9.71
CA SER A 135 -2.34 -8.37 -9.21
C SER A 135 -2.38 -8.74 -7.72
N TYR A 136 -1.23 -8.81 -7.02
CA TYR A 136 -1.10 -9.22 -5.62
C TYR A 136 -0.26 -8.28 -4.77
N LEU A 137 0.29 -7.23 -5.35
CA LEU A 137 1.23 -6.32 -4.69
C LEU A 137 0.76 -4.89 -4.87
N PHE A 138 0.56 -4.21 -3.74
CA PHE A 138 0.24 -2.79 -3.71
C PHE A 138 1.37 -2.04 -3.03
N LYS A 139 1.78 -0.93 -3.65
CA LYS A 139 2.70 0.06 -3.09
C LYS A 139 1.86 1.18 -2.49
N ILE A 140 2.11 1.50 -1.22
CA ILE A 140 1.50 2.63 -0.54
C ILE A 140 2.57 3.70 -0.37
N LEU A 141 2.34 4.82 -1.02
CA LEU A 141 3.13 6.04 -0.92
C LEU A 141 2.42 6.98 0.02
N LEU A 142 3.00 7.22 1.20
CA LEU A 142 2.50 8.20 2.14
C LEU A 142 3.29 9.50 1.96
N SER A 143 2.59 10.52 1.50
CA SER A 143 3.15 11.86 1.33
C SER A 143 2.54 12.83 2.34
N PHE A 144 3.40 13.70 2.87
CA PHE A 144 3.05 14.83 3.71
C PHE A 144 3.69 16.09 3.15
N VAL A 145 2.90 17.15 2.99
CA VAL A 145 3.40 18.46 2.59
C VAL A 145 3.80 19.23 3.85
N ASN A 146 5.08 19.60 3.97
CA ASN A 146 5.62 20.33 5.12
C ASN A 146 5.30 21.84 5.09
N GLN A 147 5.71 22.56 6.13
CA GLN A 147 5.48 24.01 6.28
C GLN A 147 6.09 24.88 5.17
N GLU A 148 7.00 24.30 4.38
CA GLU A 148 7.67 24.95 3.26
C GLU A 148 7.02 24.58 1.92
N ASN A 149 5.85 23.95 1.93
CA ASN A 149 5.18 23.36 0.77
C ASN A 149 6.04 22.33 0.00
N GLN A 150 7.00 21.70 0.69
CA GLN A 150 7.76 20.60 0.12
C GLN A 150 7.08 19.29 0.44
N VAL A 151 7.02 18.42 -0.56
CA VAL A 151 6.63 17.02 -0.38
C VAL A 151 7.76 16.28 0.30
N VAL A 152 7.52 15.87 1.53
CA VAL A 152 8.44 14.99 2.25
C VAL A 152 7.93 13.56 2.06
N GLU A 153 8.48 12.85 1.08
CA GLU A 153 8.28 11.41 0.93
C GLU A 153 8.96 10.72 2.10
N LYS A 154 8.18 10.39 3.14
CA LYS A 154 8.78 9.94 4.39
C LYS A 154 8.72 8.43 4.60
N ASN A 155 7.78 7.71 4.00
CA ASN A 155 7.64 6.27 4.25
C ASN A 155 6.90 5.54 3.11
N ASN A 156 7.58 4.55 2.51
CA ASN A 156 6.95 3.58 1.62
C ASN A 156 6.50 2.38 2.44
N ALA A 157 5.24 1.97 2.28
CA ALA A 157 4.74 0.72 2.83
C ALA A 157 4.34 -0.23 1.69
N TYR A 158 4.71 -1.49 1.82
CA TYR A 158 4.38 -2.54 0.85
C TYR A 158 3.41 -3.52 1.48
N ILE A 159 2.35 -3.86 0.75
CA ILE A 159 1.41 -4.90 1.17
C ILE A 159 1.47 -6.04 0.16
N SER A 160 1.86 -7.20 0.66
CA SER A 160 1.95 -8.43 -0.10
C SER A 160 1.79 -9.62 0.84
N GLU A 161 1.92 -10.82 0.28
CA GLU A 161 1.96 -12.06 1.05
C GLU A 161 3.13 -12.01 2.02
N ARG A 162 2.87 -12.42 3.27
CA ARG A 162 3.84 -12.33 4.37
C ARG A 162 5.18 -12.98 4.00
N MET A 163 5.16 -14.19 3.47
CA MET A 163 6.37 -14.92 3.09
C MET A 163 7.14 -14.19 1.98
N GLY A 164 6.44 -13.64 0.99
CA GLY A 164 7.05 -12.84 -0.07
C GLY A 164 7.72 -11.57 0.48
N LEU A 165 7.07 -10.88 1.42
CA LEU A 165 7.68 -9.73 2.11
C LEU A 165 8.88 -10.12 2.96
N GLU A 166 8.83 -11.23 3.71
CA GLU A 166 9.94 -11.70 4.54
C GLU A 166 11.16 -12.04 3.67
N ILE A 167 10.95 -12.74 2.54
CA ILE A 167 11.99 -13.06 1.56
C ILE A 167 12.60 -11.79 0.95
N ASN A 168 11.76 -10.87 0.47
CA ASN A 168 12.23 -9.65 -0.18
C ASN A 168 12.93 -8.70 0.79
N ALA A 169 12.43 -8.58 2.03
CA ALA A 169 13.07 -7.79 3.07
C ALA A 169 14.48 -8.32 3.35
N LEU A 170 14.63 -9.64 3.52
CA LEU A 170 15.93 -10.26 3.75
C LEU A 170 16.87 -10.14 2.56
N LYS A 171 16.35 -10.19 1.33
CA LYS A 171 17.17 -10.13 0.11
C LYS A 171 17.64 -8.72 -0.21
N TYR A 172 16.82 -7.70 0.01
CA TYR A 172 17.07 -6.35 -0.53
C TYR A 172 17.20 -5.25 0.53
N LEU A 173 16.62 -5.42 1.72
CA LEU A 173 16.49 -4.33 2.71
C LEU A 173 17.27 -4.61 4.00
N GLY A 174 17.73 -5.84 4.21
CA GLY A 174 18.48 -6.23 5.41
C GLY A 174 17.68 -5.99 6.70
N ASP A 175 18.36 -5.53 7.75
CA ASP A 175 17.78 -5.33 9.09
C ASP A 175 16.93 -4.04 9.21
N GLY A 176 16.84 -3.22 8.16
CA GLY A 176 16.15 -1.92 8.17
C GLY A 176 14.63 -1.96 7.91
N PHE A 177 14.04 -3.14 7.80
CA PHE A 177 12.62 -3.30 7.47
C PHE A 177 11.78 -3.70 8.68
N TYR A 178 10.66 -2.99 8.88
CA TYR A 178 9.67 -3.33 9.90
C TYR A 178 8.45 -3.98 9.26
N MET A 179 8.12 -5.19 9.71
CA MET A 179 6.90 -5.88 9.30
C MET A 179 5.80 -5.68 10.34
N ALA A 180 4.74 -4.94 9.98
CA ALA A 180 3.53 -4.90 10.79
C ALA A 180 2.84 -6.27 10.73
N ARG A 181 2.63 -6.92 11.88
CA ARG A 181 1.99 -8.25 11.97
C ARG A 181 0.48 -8.12 11.78
N GLY A 182 0.00 -8.26 10.54
CA GLY A 182 -1.41 -8.40 10.24
C GLY A 182 -1.64 -9.58 9.29
N ASN A 183 -2.45 -10.56 9.69
CA ASN A 183 -3.07 -11.48 8.73
C ASN A 183 -4.27 -10.73 8.13
N PHE A 184 -4.09 -10.14 6.94
CA PHE A 184 -5.11 -9.28 6.30
C PHE A 184 -6.34 -10.06 5.85
N LEU A 185 -6.14 -11.31 5.43
CA LEU A 185 -7.15 -12.24 4.97
C LEU A 185 -6.75 -13.65 5.44
N PRO A 186 -7.70 -14.57 5.63
CA PRO A 186 -7.40 -16.00 5.70
C PRO A 186 -7.00 -16.50 4.31
N GLN A 187 -5.88 -16.00 3.79
CA GLN A 187 -5.28 -16.51 2.57
C GLN A 187 -4.60 -17.83 2.91
N SER A 188 -5.00 -18.86 2.19
CA SER A 188 -4.39 -20.19 2.24
C SER A 188 -3.90 -20.55 0.86
N PHE A 189 -2.71 -21.10 0.78
CA PHE A 189 -2.22 -21.74 -0.44
C PHE A 189 -2.77 -23.16 -0.51
N GLY A 190 -3.15 -23.59 -1.71
CA GLY A 190 -3.65 -24.92 -1.99
C GLY A 190 -3.09 -25.47 -3.29
N ILE A 191 -3.18 -26.79 -3.47
CA ILE A 191 -2.83 -27.44 -4.72
C ILE A 191 -4.08 -27.48 -5.59
N ALA A 192 -4.08 -26.75 -6.70
CA ALA A 192 -5.17 -26.79 -7.66
C ALA A 192 -5.29 -28.18 -8.27
N CYS A 193 -6.48 -28.78 -8.18
CA CYS A 193 -6.79 -30.09 -8.77
C CYS A 193 -7.95 -29.94 -9.77
N PRO A 194 -7.99 -30.74 -10.85
CA PRO A 194 -9.15 -30.80 -11.74
C PRO A 194 -10.42 -31.18 -10.96
N SER A 195 -11.57 -30.69 -11.42
CA SER A 195 -12.87 -31.07 -10.84
C SER A 195 -13.07 -32.57 -10.92
N GLY A 196 -13.49 -33.19 -9.82
CA GLY A 196 -13.67 -34.65 -9.72
C GLY A 196 -12.38 -35.47 -9.58
N ALA A 197 -11.23 -34.83 -9.30
CA ALA A 197 -9.97 -35.53 -9.08
C ALA A 197 -10.09 -36.57 -7.94
N PRO A 198 -9.87 -37.87 -8.19
CA PRO A 198 -10.12 -38.93 -7.21
C PRO A 198 -9.14 -38.92 -6.04
N TYR A 199 -8.03 -38.18 -6.16
CA TYR A 199 -6.95 -38.09 -5.18
C TYR A 199 -7.06 -36.89 -4.22
N ILE A 200 -8.08 -36.05 -4.37
CA ILE A 200 -8.21 -34.81 -3.57
C ILE A 200 -8.30 -35.10 -2.06
N SER A 201 -9.01 -36.16 -1.67
CA SER A 201 -9.15 -36.60 -0.27
C SER A 201 -7.80 -37.05 0.31
N THR A 202 -7.05 -37.85 -0.45
CA THR A 202 -5.72 -38.33 -0.08
C THR A 202 -4.73 -37.17 0.04
N LEU A 203 -4.74 -36.23 -0.92
CA LEU A 203 -3.89 -35.03 -0.85
C LEU A 203 -4.21 -34.19 0.39
N ASN A 204 -5.48 -33.91 0.67
CA ASN A 204 -5.88 -33.15 1.84
C ASN A 204 -5.46 -33.84 3.15
N LEU A 205 -5.58 -35.17 3.22
CA LEU A 205 -5.10 -35.94 4.37
C LEU A 205 -3.58 -35.82 4.54
N MET A 206 -2.81 -35.94 3.46
CA MET A 206 -1.34 -35.78 3.50
C MET A 206 -0.94 -34.37 3.91
N LEU A 207 -1.53 -33.34 3.31
CA LEU A 207 -1.28 -31.94 3.66
C LEU A 207 -1.63 -31.67 5.12
N GLY A 208 -2.76 -32.18 5.61
CA GLY A 208 -3.15 -32.09 7.02
C GLY A 208 -2.12 -32.71 7.95
N ARG A 209 -1.60 -33.91 7.62
CA ARG A 209 -0.53 -34.56 8.38
C ARG A 209 0.78 -33.77 8.36
N MET A 210 1.14 -33.17 7.23
CA MET A 210 2.36 -32.35 7.11
C MET A 210 2.27 -31.08 7.96
N VAL A 211 1.10 -30.43 7.98
CA VAL A 211 0.83 -29.28 8.84
C VAL A 211 0.89 -29.68 10.32
N GLN A 212 0.22 -30.77 10.69
CA GLN A 212 0.24 -31.30 12.07
C GLN A 212 1.64 -31.70 12.53
N ALA A 213 2.47 -32.24 11.64
CA ALA A 213 3.87 -32.54 11.91
C ALA A 213 4.79 -31.30 11.96
N GLY A 214 4.25 -30.09 11.73
CA GLY A 214 5.01 -28.84 11.73
C GLY A 214 5.96 -28.67 10.55
N LEU A 215 5.86 -29.51 9.51
CA LEU A 215 6.79 -29.50 8.38
C LEU A 215 6.72 -28.19 7.58
N VAL A 216 5.53 -27.64 7.38
CA VAL A 216 5.34 -26.36 6.68
C VAL A 216 6.06 -25.22 7.41
N GLY A 217 5.94 -25.17 8.74
CA GLY A 217 6.62 -24.17 9.55
C GLY A 217 8.14 -24.34 9.52
N LYS A 218 8.63 -25.59 9.52
CA LYS A 218 10.06 -25.88 9.38
C LYS A 218 10.59 -25.41 8.03
N TRP A 219 9.97 -25.81 6.92
CA TRP A 219 10.44 -25.46 5.57
C TRP A 219 10.42 -23.96 5.31
N SER A 220 9.41 -23.25 5.81
CA SER A 220 9.38 -21.79 5.76
C SER A 220 10.63 -21.18 6.43
N LYS A 221 10.96 -21.63 7.65
CA LYS A 221 12.18 -21.18 8.36
C LYS A 221 13.46 -21.55 7.62
N ASP A 222 13.53 -22.76 7.07
CA ASP A 222 14.71 -23.23 6.32
C ASP A 222 14.93 -22.36 5.07
N GLU A 223 13.87 -22.00 4.35
CA GLU A 223 13.98 -21.18 3.14
C GLU A 223 14.40 -19.74 3.45
N VAL A 224 13.80 -19.15 4.50
CA VAL A 224 14.20 -17.85 5.03
C VAL A 224 15.68 -17.86 5.47
N ALA A 225 16.14 -18.94 6.11
CA ALA A 225 17.53 -19.08 6.55
C ALA A 225 18.51 -19.19 5.36
N LYS A 226 18.16 -19.91 4.29
CA LYS A 226 19.00 -20.00 3.08
C LYS A 226 19.23 -18.61 2.47
N ILE A 227 18.17 -17.81 2.35
CA ILE A 227 18.28 -16.45 1.77
C ILE A 227 19.21 -15.58 2.62
N LYS A 228 19.10 -15.68 3.95
CA LYS A 228 19.97 -14.96 4.87
C LYS A 228 21.45 -15.37 4.74
N GLN A 229 21.72 -16.65 4.47
CA GLN A 229 23.10 -17.11 4.23
C GLN A 229 23.65 -16.54 2.91
N ILE A 230 22.83 -16.53 1.85
CA ILE A 230 23.21 -15.99 0.54
C ILE A 230 23.52 -14.49 0.63
N SER A 231 22.72 -13.71 1.35
CA SER A 231 22.97 -12.27 1.51
C SER A 231 24.28 -11.98 2.25
N VAL A 232 24.55 -12.70 3.34
CA VAL A 232 25.81 -12.55 4.10
C VAL A 232 27.03 -12.94 3.27
N GLN A 233 26.94 -13.97 2.44
CA GLN A 233 28.05 -14.39 1.59
C GLN A 233 28.34 -13.36 0.48
N GLY A 234 27.30 -12.79 -0.14
CA GLY A 234 27.45 -11.74 -1.15
C GLY A 234 28.11 -10.46 -0.60
N GLU A 235 27.82 -10.09 0.65
CA GLU A 235 28.47 -8.95 1.32
C GLU A 235 29.96 -9.20 1.55
N LYS A 236 30.35 -10.41 1.99
CA LYS A 236 31.77 -10.77 2.20
C LYS A 236 32.56 -10.75 0.90
N GLU A 237 32.02 -11.32 -0.17
CA GLU A 237 32.68 -11.32 -1.48
C GLU A 237 32.84 -9.89 -2.05
N SER A 238 31.87 -9.01 -1.77
CA SER A 238 31.95 -7.60 -2.16
C SER A 238 33.01 -6.84 -1.36
N GLN A 239 33.15 -7.13 -0.07
CA GLN A 239 34.19 -6.55 0.79
C GLN A 239 35.60 -7.06 0.43
N GLU A 240 35.76 -8.34 0.11
CA GLU A 240 37.05 -8.90 -0.33
C GLU A 240 37.49 -8.34 -1.68
N LYS A 241 36.54 -8.14 -2.62
CA LYS A 241 36.83 -7.48 -3.90
C LYS A 241 37.18 -6.00 -3.72
N ALA A 242 36.52 -5.28 -2.82
CA ALA A 242 36.85 -3.88 -2.53
C ALA A 242 38.21 -3.74 -1.81
N GLY A 243 38.55 -4.68 -0.92
CA GLY A 243 39.83 -4.69 -0.20
C GLY A 243 41.04 -4.97 -1.10
N ASN A 244 40.89 -5.79 -2.13
CA ASN A 244 41.99 -6.11 -3.06
C ASN A 244 42.25 -5.04 -4.15
N VAL A 245 41.41 -4.01 -4.27
CA VAL A 245 41.63 -2.88 -5.19
C VAL A 245 42.49 -1.77 -4.54
N GLY A 246 42.86 -1.92 -3.25
CA GLY A 246 43.51 -0.88 -2.45
C GLY A 246 45.02 -1.01 -2.22
N GLN A 247 45.80 -1.64 -3.11
CA GLN A 247 47.28 -1.64 -2.98
C GLN A 247 48.05 -0.94 -4.12
N ASP A 248 47.41 -0.51 -5.20
CA ASP A 248 48.05 0.35 -6.21
C ASP A 248 47.18 1.57 -6.53
N GLY A 249 47.52 2.69 -5.88
CA GLY A 249 47.27 4.03 -6.42
C GLY A 249 45.94 4.71 -6.09
N LEU A 250 46.05 5.85 -5.41
CA LEU A 250 45.06 6.93 -5.25
C LEU A 250 43.89 6.67 -4.27
N ALA A 251 44.11 7.17 -3.06
CA ALA A 251 43.10 7.34 -2.02
C ALA A 251 41.88 8.14 -2.52
N ALA A 252 40.81 7.45 -2.88
CA ALA A 252 39.48 8.04 -2.93
C ALA A 252 38.92 8.11 -1.50
N LYS A 253 38.80 9.33 -0.97
CA LYS A 253 38.08 9.61 0.27
C LYS A 253 36.68 8.99 0.20
N PRO A 254 36.24 8.19 1.19
CA PRO A 254 34.83 7.81 1.29
C PRO A 254 34.01 9.09 1.53
N LEU A 255 32.93 9.26 0.76
CA LEU A 255 31.91 10.25 1.02
C LEU A 255 31.32 9.98 2.41
N ALA A 256 31.76 10.77 3.38
CA ALA A 256 31.18 10.80 4.70
C ALA A 256 29.70 11.21 4.55
N LEU A 257 28.81 10.34 5.03
CA LEU A 257 27.41 10.64 5.24
C LEU A 257 27.24 11.49 6.52
N ASP A 258 28.06 12.53 6.66
CA ASP A 258 27.86 13.58 7.65
C ASP A 258 26.97 14.60 6.99
N HIS A 259 25.67 14.58 7.29
CA HIS A 259 24.75 15.74 7.38
C HIS A 259 23.31 15.23 7.51
N LEU A 260 23.01 14.60 8.65
CA LEU A 260 21.66 14.58 9.20
C LEU A 260 21.78 14.87 10.70
N GLN A 261 21.91 16.17 11.02
CA GLN A 261 21.53 16.69 12.31
C GLN A 261 20.39 17.69 12.11
N VAL A 262 19.33 17.44 12.88
CA VAL A 262 18.08 18.20 13.12
C VAL A 262 16.98 18.00 12.08
#